data_AF-A0A7W9YWM4-F1
#
_entry.id   AF-A0A7W9YWM4-F1
#
_cell.length_a   1.000
_cell.length_b   1.000
_cell.length_c   1.000
_cell.angle_alpha   90.00
_cell.angle_beta   90.00
_cell.angle_gamma   90.00
#
_symmetry.space_group_name_H-M   'P 1'
#
loop_
_entity.id
_entity.type
_entity.pdbx_description
1 polymer ?
#
loop_
_entity_poly.entity_id
_entity_poly.type
_entity_poly.pdbx_seq_one_letter_code
_entity_poly.pdbx_strand_id
1 'polypeptide(L)' 'MCNDYEQHIRYAEYLRALEEQGLAAPAHQARRICSRRMTTRISDLKPVMRSEGEGMVALSPMAFPEAIG' A
#
# COMPACT_ATOMS: atom_id res chain seq x y z
N MET A 1 -1.43 19.30 9.18
CA MET A 1 -1.09 18.09 8.40
C MET A 1 -1.55 16.88 9.19
N CYS A 2 -2.34 16.00 8.57
CA CYS A 2 -2.78 14.77 9.21
C CYS A 2 -1.70 13.71 9.01
N ASN A 3 -1.03 13.31 10.09
CA ASN A 3 0.09 12.35 10.05
C ASN A 3 -0.30 10.96 10.55
N ASP A 4 -1.51 10.81 11.09
CA ASP A 4 -2.04 9.54 11.59
C ASP A 4 -3.18 9.07 10.69
N TYR A 5 -2.98 7.90 10.07
CA TYR A 5 -3.99 7.24 9.25
C TYR A 5 -4.24 5.83 9.79
N GLU A 6 -5.51 5.49 9.99
CA GLU A 6 -5.93 4.13 10.28
C GLU A 6 -6.53 3.50 9.03
N GLN A 7 -5.98 2.35 8.63
CA GLN A 7 -6.59 1.52 7.60
C GLN A 7 -7.30 0.35 8.25
N HIS A 8 -8.61 0.30 8.05
CA HIS A 8 -9.49 -0.73 8.61
C HIS A 8 -9.88 -1.82 7.61
N ILE A 9 -9.39 -1.74 6.37
CA ILE A 9 -9.71 -2.74 5.34
C ILE A 9 -8.82 -3.98 5.48
N ARG A 10 -9.41 -5.14 5.24
CA ARG A 10 -8.67 -6.41 5.16
C ARG A 10 -7.93 -6.48 3.82
N TYR A 11 -6.86 -7.27 3.79
CA TYR A 11 -6.10 -7.47 2.56
C TYR A 11 -6.94 -8.03 1.40
N ALA A 12 -7.91 -8.90 1.69
CA ALA A 12 -8.83 -9.42 0.67
C ALA A 12 -9.73 -8.32 0.07
N GLU A 13 -10.15 -7.34 0.89
CA GLU A 13 -10.96 -6.20 0.43
C GLU A 13 -10.12 -5.23 -0.41
N TYR A 14 -8.84 -5.07 -0.05
CA TYR A 14 -7.87 -4.34 -0.86
C TYR A 14 -7.63 -5.01 -2.21
N LEU A 15 -7.41 -6.32 -2.26
CA LEU A 15 -7.22 -7.06 -3.52
C LEU A 15 -8.44 -6.97 -4.42
N ARG A 16 -9.66 -7.10 -3.86
CA ARG A 16 -10.89 -6.94 -4.63
C ARG A 16 -11.00 -5.55 -5.25
N ALA A 17 -10.65 -4.51 -4.50
CA ALA A 17 -10.64 -3.13 -5.02
C ALA A 17 -9.62 -2.94 -6.15
N LEU A 18 -8.50 -3.66 -6.15
CA LEU A 18 -7.55 -3.65 -7.27
C LEU A 18 -8.12 -4.36 -8.50
N GLU A 19 -8.69 -5.55 -8.32
CA GLU A 19 -9.30 -6.33 -9.41
C GLU A 19 -10.43 -5.55 -10.10
N GLU A 20 -11.28 -4.87 -9.34
CA GLU A 20 -12.34 -3.99 -9.85
C GLU A 20 -11.81 -2.85 -10.74
N GLN A 21 -10.54 -2.49 -10.59
CA GLN A 21 -9.85 -1.47 -11.38
C GLN A 21 -8.92 -2.05 -12.46
N GLY A 22 -8.91 -3.38 -12.64
CA GLY A 22 -7.99 -4.05 -13.55
C GLY A 22 -6.53 -4.00 -13.11
N LEU A 23 -6.29 -3.84 -11.81
CA LEU A 23 -4.97 -3.75 -11.19
C LEU A 23 -4.64 -5.03 -10.43
N ALA A 24 -3.34 -5.30 -10.27
CA ALA A 24 -2.84 -6.43 -9.49
C ALA A 24 -1.74 -6.00 -8.50
N ALA A 25 -1.65 -6.72 -7.37
CA ALA A 25 -0.59 -6.53 -6.38
C ALA A 25 0.39 -7.72 -6.39
N PRO A 26 1.69 -7.49 -6.16
CA PRO A 26 2.66 -8.57 -6.06
C PRO A 26 2.37 -9.53 -4.90
N ALA A 27 2.36 -10.84 -5.17
CA ALA A 27 2.03 -11.87 -4.18
C ALA A 27 2.93 -11.85 -2.91
N HIS A 28 4.18 -11.40 -3.02
CA HIS A 28 5.10 -11.28 -1.90
C HIS A 28 4.70 -10.18 -0.89
N GLN A 29 3.84 -9.24 -1.28
CA GLN A 29 3.38 -8.14 -0.42
C GLN A 29 2.15 -8.53 0.42
N ALA A 30 1.51 -9.66 0.09
CA ALA A 30 0.34 -10.19 0.80
C ALA A 30 0.59 -10.42 2.30
N ARG A 31 1.79 -10.87 2.67
CA ARG A 31 2.14 -11.11 4.07
C ARG A 31 2.27 -9.83 4.91
N ARG A 32 2.60 -8.69 4.28
CA ARG A 32 2.84 -7.42 4.99
C ARG A 32 1.55 -6.65 5.29
N ILE A 33 0.49 -6.88 4.53
CA ILE A 33 -0.81 -6.20 4.68
C ILE A 33 -1.76 -6.94 5.63
N CYS A 34 -1.48 -8.22 5.94
CA CYS A 34 -2.38 -9.06 6.74
C CYS A 34 -2.53 -8.66 8.23
N SER A 35 -1.91 -7.58 8.71
CA SER A 35 -2.12 -7.12 10.09
C SER A 35 -3.39 -6.27 10.20
N ARG A 36 -4.39 -6.81 10.92
CA ARG A 36 -5.77 -6.28 11.07
C ARG A 36 -5.88 -4.86 11.67
N ARG A 37 -4.78 -4.28 12.16
CA ARG A 37 -4.69 -2.93 12.72
C ARG A 37 -3.31 -2.36 12.46
N MET A 38 -3.21 -1.51 11.45
CA MET A 38 -1.99 -0.80 11.12
C MET A 38 -2.11 0.65 11.62
N THR A 39 -1.70 0.92 12.87
CA THR A 39 -1.32 2.30 13.25
C THR A 39 -0.24 2.74 12.28
N THR A 40 -0.45 3.84 11.56
CA THR A 40 0.44 4.30 10.50
C THR A 40 1.25 5.48 10.99
N ARG A 41 2.56 5.29 11.08
CA ARG A 41 3.53 6.38 11.28
C ARG A 41 4.19 6.74 9.95
N ILE A 42 4.68 7.98 9.86
CA ILE A 42 5.57 8.41 8.77
C ILE A 42 6.73 7.42 8.66
N SER A 43 7.08 7.04 7.43
CA SER A 43 8.12 6.03 7.08
C SER A 43 7.74 4.56 7.26
N ASP A 44 6.56 4.21 7.76
CA ASP A 44 6.10 2.82 7.72
C ASP A 44 5.90 2.38 6.27
N LEU A 45 6.23 1.11 5.96
CA LEU A 45 5.79 0.50 4.71
C LEU A 45 4.30 0.17 4.81
N LYS A 46 3.50 0.91 4.05
CA LYS A 46 2.05 0.92 4.09
C LYS A 46 1.54 0.83 2.66
N PRO A 47 0.24 0.61 2.43
CA PRO A 47 -0.28 0.65 1.08
C PRO A 47 -0.42 2.10 0.60
N VAL A 48 0.72 2.73 0.33
CA VAL A 48 0.81 3.74 -0.71
C VAL A 48 1.01 2.97 -2.00
N MET A 49 0.05 3.06 -2.92
CA MET A 49 0.13 2.39 -4.21
C MET A 49 1.08 3.16 -5.13
N ARG A 50 2.08 2.45 -5.67
CA ARG A 50 2.93 2.96 -6.75
C ARG A 50 2.77 2.07 -7.97
N SER A 51 2.60 2.68 -9.14
CA SER A 51 2.60 1.94 -10.40
C SER A 51 3.98 1.35 -10.65
N GLU A 52 4.02 0.06 -10.95
CA GLU A 52 5.21 -0.67 -11.42
C GLU A 52 5.14 -0.94 -12.94
N GLY A 53 4.11 -0.40 -13.63
CA GLY A 53 3.82 -0.68 -15.04
C GLY A 53 2.80 -1.81 -15.23
N GLU A 54 2.25 -1.94 -16.43
CA GLU A 54 1.38 -3.05 -16.86
C GLU A 54 0.21 -3.40 -15.90
N GLY A 55 -0.40 -2.39 -15.28
CA GLY A 55 -1.51 -2.61 -14.33
C GLY A 55 -1.08 -3.16 -12.96
N MET A 56 0.23 -3.24 -12.70
CA MET A 56 0.77 -3.67 -11.41
C MET A 56 0.93 -2.47 -10.47
N VAL A 57 0.49 -2.64 -9.24
CA VAL A 57 0.69 -1.67 -8.16
C VAL A 57 1.37 -2.32 -6.96
N ALA A 58 2.47 -1.72 -6.52
CA ALA A 58 3.20 -2.14 -5.34
C ALA A 58 2.94 -1.20 -4.16
N LEU A 59 3.03 -1.75 -2.95
CA LEU A 59 3.07 -0.95 -1.74
C LEU A 59 4.39 -0.21 -1.62
N SER A 60 4.31 1.05 -1.20
CA SER A 60 5.45 1.92 -0.96
C SER A 60 5.40 2.55 0.43
N PRO A 61 6.55 2.89 1.04
CA PRO A 61 6.55 3.68 2.26
C PRO A 61 5.76 4.98 2.11
N MET A 62 5.08 5.41 3.17
CA MET A 62 4.49 6.76 3.24
C MET A 62 5.58 7.78 3.55
N ALA A 63 6.50 7.92 2.61
CA ALA A 63 7.61 8.87 2.65
C ALA A 63 7.92 9.32 1.22
N PHE A 64 8.17 10.62 1.05
CA PHE A 64 8.82 11.11 -0.15
C PHE A 64 10.32 10.92 0.05
N PRO A 65 11.01 10.06 -0.71
CA PRO A 65 12.46 10.04 -0.67
C PRO A 65 12.97 11.41 -1.11
N GLU A 66 14.03 11.92 -0.47
CA GLU A 66 14.72 13.10 -0.99
C GLU A 66 15.13 12.83 -2.44
N ALA A 67 14.94 13.82 -3.31
CA ALA A 67 15.34 13.71 -4.70
C ALA A 67 16.84 13.43 -4.74
N ILE A 68 17.22 12.27 -5.29
CA ILE A 68 18.61 11.99 -5.61
C ILE A 68 18.94 12.92 -6.78
N GLY A 69 19.70 13.98 -6.50
CA GLY A 69 20.27 14.88 -7.50
C GLY A 69 21.33 14.19 -8.34
#